data_AF-X1M7F0-F1
#
_entry.id   AF-X1M7F0-F1
#
_cell.length_a   1.000
_cell.length_b   1.000
_cell.length_c   1.000
_cell.angle_alpha   90.00
_cell.angle_beta   90.00
_cell.angle_gamma   90.00
#
_symmetry.space_group_name_H-M   'P 1'
#
loop_
_entity.id
_entity.type
_entity.pdbx_description
1 polymer ?
#
loop_
_entity_poly.entity_id
_entity_poly.type
_entity_poly.pdbx_seq_one_letter_code
_entity_poly.pdbx_strand_id
1 'polypeptide(L)'
;MPSTHSALSVCVAVTIGFKEGWDSTLFALALIISFIIMADAAGVRRAAGEQAKVLNKIILEFFEERKIRDKRLKELVGHTPFEVIVGAFIGVITAWILCSDLIF
;
A
#
# COMPACT_ATOMS: atom_id res chain seq x y z
N MET A 1 9.13 2.49 3.84
CA MET A 1 8.77 1.14 4.33
C MET A 1 7.96 0.46 3.24
N PRO A 2 8.18 -0.83 2.90
CA PRO A 2 7.33 -1.53 1.94
C PRO A 2 5.86 -1.57 2.42
N SER A 3 4.91 -1.54 1.48
CA SER A 3 3.49 -1.45 1.84
C SER A 3 2.96 -2.79 2.39
N THR A 4 2.61 -2.83 3.67
CA THR A 4 2.00 -4.02 4.32
C THR A 4 0.71 -4.45 3.64
N HIS A 5 -0.13 -3.51 3.21
CA HIS A 5 -1.36 -3.79 2.46
C HIS A 5 -1.09 -4.51 1.13
N SER A 6 -0.02 -4.11 0.42
CA SER A 6 0.39 -4.78 -0.81
C SER A 6 0.93 -6.18 -0.52
N ALA A 7 1.80 -6.34 0.48
CA ALA A 7 2.35 -7.65 0.84
C ALA A 7 1.27 -8.65 1.27
N LEU A 8 0.34 -8.24 2.14
CA LEU A 8 -0.74 -9.11 2.62
C LEU A 8 -1.71 -9.48 1.49
N SER A 9 -2.17 -8.50 0.71
CA SER A 9 -3.16 -8.77 -0.33
C SER A 9 -2.60 -9.65 -1.45
N VAL A 10 -1.34 -9.46 -1.82
CA VAL A 10 -0.66 -10.31 -2.82
C VAL A 10 -0.38 -11.71 -2.24
N CYS A 11 0.03 -11.81 -0.98
CA CYS A 11 0.21 -13.10 -0.31
C CYS A 11 -1.08 -13.93 -0.35
N VAL A 12 -2.22 -13.33 0.02
CA VAL A 12 -3.53 -14.00 -0.05
C VAL A 12 -3.87 -14.46 -1.46
N ALA A 13 -3.72 -13.59 -2.47
CA ALA A 13 -4.01 -13.95 -3.86
C ALA A 13 -3.13 -15.12 -4.34
N VAL A 14 -1.83 -15.08 -4.05
CA VAL A 14 -0.87 -16.11 -4.47
C VAL A 14 -1.12 -17.43 -3.73
N THR A 15 -1.43 -17.39 -2.42
CA THR A 15 -1.80 -18.59 -1.66
C THR A 15 -3.08 -19.24 -2.21
N ILE A 16 -4.08 -18.46 -2.60
CA ILE A 16 -5.28 -18.99 -3.25
C ILE A 16 -4.94 -19.61 -4.61
N GLY A 17 -4.06 -18.97 -5.39
CA GLY A 17 -3.57 -19.54 -6.65
C GLY A 17 -2.89 -20.90 -6.47
N PHE A 18 -2.11 -21.07 -5.39
CA PHE A 18 -1.51 -22.36 -5.05
C PHE A 18 -2.51 -23.41 -4.55
N LYS A 19 -3.54 -23.01 -3.79
CA LYS A 19 -4.49 -23.95 -3.14
C LYS A 19 -5.67 -24.34 -4.02
N GLU A 20 -6.28 -23.37 -4.69
CA GLU A 20 -7.51 -23.56 -5.49
C GLU A 20 -7.20 -23.61 -6.99
N GLY A 21 -5.96 -23.32 -7.38
CA GLY A 21 -5.53 -23.23 -8.77
C GLY A 21 -5.67 -21.82 -9.34
N TRP A 22 -4.78 -21.52 -10.29
CA TRP A 22 -4.68 -20.22 -10.95
C TRP A 22 -5.86 -19.89 -11.88
N ASP A 23 -6.65 -20.90 -12.28
CA ASP A 23 -7.85 -20.74 -13.10
C ASP A 23 -9.15 -20.71 -12.27
N SER A 24 -9.03 -20.68 -10.94
CA SER A 24 -10.20 -20.63 -10.05
C SER A 24 -10.83 -19.23 -10.02
N THR A 25 -12.16 -19.18 -9.94
CA THR A 25 -12.89 -17.93 -9.71
C THR A 25 -12.45 -17.25 -8.41
N LEU A 26 -12.03 -18.05 -7.41
CA LEU A 26 -11.55 -17.52 -6.14
C LEU A 26 -10.21 -16.79 -6.28
N PHE A 27 -9.28 -17.33 -7.08
CA PHE A 27 -8.02 -16.65 -7.40
C PHE A 27 -8.29 -15.33 -8.14
N ALA A 28 -9.15 -15.36 -9.16
CA ALA A 28 -9.50 -14.16 -9.92
C ALA A 28 -10.09 -13.07 -9.01
N LEU A 29 -11.01 -13.44 -8.10
CA LEU A 29 -11.57 -12.53 -7.11
C LEU A 29 -10.49 -11.95 -6.19
N ALA A 30 -9.64 -12.81 -5.61
CA ALA A 30 -8.59 -12.38 -4.69
C ALA A 30 -7.58 -11.44 -5.36
N LEU A 31 -7.22 -11.72 -6.61
CA LEU A 31 -6.32 -10.88 -7.39
C LEU A 31 -6.92 -9.48 -7.65
N ILE A 32 -8.20 -9.41 -8.05
CA ILE A 32 -8.90 -8.14 -8.26
C ILE A 32 -9.01 -7.36 -6.95
N ILE A 33 -9.35 -8.03 -5.84
CA ILE A 33 -9.39 -7.40 -4.52
C ILE A 33 -8.02 -6.85 -4.12
N SER A 34 -6.94 -7.57 -4.40
CA SER A 34 -5.57 -7.08 -4.16
C SER A 34 -5.29 -5.80 -4.95
N PHE A 35 -5.69 -5.73 -6.23
CA PHE A 35 -5.56 -4.49 -7.01
C PHE A 35 -6.39 -3.34 -6.44
N ILE A 36 -7.62 -3.59 -6.00
CA ILE A 36 -8.47 -2.56 -5.37
C ILE A 36 -7.81 -2.03 -4.10
N ILE A 37 -7.31 -2.90 -3.23
CA ILE A 37 -6.61 -2.50 -1.99
C ILE A 37 -5.38 -1.64 -2.31
N MET A 38 -4.59 -2.02 -3.33
CA MET A 38 -3.43 -1.23 -3.73
C MET A 38 -3.82 0.14 -4.31
N ALA A 39 -4.89 0.20 -5.10
CA ALA A 39 -5.39 1.42 -5.72
C ALA A 39 -6.01 2.39 -4.68
N ASP A 40 -6.86 1.88 -3.80
CA ASP A 40 -7.51 2.67 -2.75
C ASP A 40 -6.48 3.25 -1.78
N ALA A 41 -5.53 2.42 -1.35
CA ALA A 41 -4.46 2.88 -0.49
C ALA A 41 -3.61 3.97 -1.17
N ALA A 42 -3.45 3.95 -2.50
CA ALA A 42 -2.80 5.05 -3.24
C ALA A 42 -3.69 6.30 -3.35
N GLY A 43 -5.00 6.13 -3.56
CA GLY A 43 -5.97 7.24 -3.69
C GLY A 43 -6.10 8.07 -2.41
N VAL A 44 -6.35 7.42 -1.27
CA VAL A 44 -6.47 8.08 0.03
C VAL A 44 -5.18 8.83 0.40
N ARG A 45 -4.02 8.24 0.09
CA ARG A 45 -2.71 8.87 0.32
C ARG A 45 -2.49 10.15 -0.48
N ARG A 46 -2.87 10.16 -1.76
CA ARG A 46 -2.77 11.36 -2.61
C ARG A 46 -3.64 12.49 -2.06
N ALA A 47 -4.88 12.18 -1.65
CA ALA A 47 -5.76 13.16 -1.05
C ALA A 47 -5.17 13.77 0.24
N ALA A 48 -4.60 12.93 1.12
CA ALA A 48 -3.94 13.40 2.34
C ALA A 48 -2.70 14.28 2.07
N GLY A 49 -1.91 13.95 1.05
CA GLY A 49 -0.76 14.77 0.62
C GLY A 49 -1.17 16.15 0.10
N GLU A 50 -2.20 16.22 -0.74
CA GLU A 50 -2.75 17.50 -1.22
C GLU A 50 -3.31 18.33 -0.07
N GLN A 51 -4.01 17.71 0.89
CA GLN A 51 -4.48 18.38 2.10
C GLN A 51 -3.33 18.93 2.94
N ALA A 52 -2.26 18.16 3.15
CA ALA A 52 -1.07 18.60 3.88
C ALA A 52 -0.39 19.81 3.22
N LYS A 53 -0.31 19.82 1.88
CA LYS A 53 0.24 20.93 1.10
C LYS A 53 -0.58 22.21 1.25
N VAL A 54 -1.91 22.11 1.14
CA VAL A 54 -2.82 23.25 1.35
C VAL A 54 -2.67 23.79 2.77
N LEU A 55 -2.62 22.91 3.77
CA LEU A 55 -2.48 23.30 5.18
C LEU A 55 -1.13 23.97 5.47
N ASN A 56 -0.03 23.45 4.92
CA ASN A 56 1.29 24.09 5.05
C ASN A 56 1.30 25.50 4.43
N LYS A 57 0.61 25.71 3.30
CA LYS A 57 0.47 27.04 2.69
C LYS A 57 -0.29 28.01 3.59
N ILE A 58 -1.41 27.58 4.16
CA ILE A 58 -2.21 28.40 5.09
C ILE A 58 -1.38 28.77 6.32
N ILE A 59 -0.64 27.81 6.90
CA ILE A 59 0.21 28.08 8.06
C ILE A 59 1.28 29.12 7.73
N LEU A 60 1.92 29.01 6.58
CA LEU A 60 2.96 29.95 6.13
C LEU A 60 2.44 31.37 5.91
N GLU A 61 1.21 31.51 5.40
CA GLU A 61 0.64 32.78 4.98
C GLU A 61 -0.04 33.53 6.14
N PHE A 62 -0.58 32.82 7.13
CA PHE A 62 -1.37 33.41 8.21
C PHE A 62 -0.73 33.35 9.61
N PHE A 63 0.30 32.55 9.83
CA PHE A 63 0.93 32.38 11.15
C PHE A 63 2.43 32.73 11.10
N GLU A 64 2.79 33.94 11.51
CA GLU A 64 4.20 34.41 11.61
C GLU A 64 4.98 33.82 12.81
N GLU A 65 4.29 33.18 13.76
CA GLU A 65 4.94 32.62 14.94
C GLU A 65 5.88 31.46 14.57
N ARG A 66 7.18 31.64 14.85
CA ARG A 66 8.23 30.62 14.61
C ARG A 66 7.88 29.24 15.17
N LYS A 67 7.11 29.15 16.26
CA LYS A 67 6.71 27.87 16.89
C LYS A 67 5.80 27.01 16.02
N ILE A 68 4.98 27.59 15.15
CA ILE A 68 4.05 26.83 14.29
C ILE A 68 4.74 26.45 12.97
N ARG A 69 5.66 27.29 12.49
CA ARG A 69 6.42 27.06 11.26
C ARG A 69 7.29 25.79 11.28
N ASP A 70 7.72 25.34 12.46
CA ASP A 70 8.48 24.08 12.61
C ASP A 70 7.58 22.83 12.60
N LYS A 71 6.26 22.95 12.72
CA LYS A 71 5.30 21.84 12.64
C LYS A 71 4.73 21.62 11.23
N ARG A 72 5.56 21.76 10.20
CA ARG A 72 5.12 21.46 8.82
C ARG A 72 4.74 19.98 8.71
N LEU A 73 3.59 19.71 8.10
CA LEU A 73 3.21 18.36 7.76
C LEU A 73 4.04 17.87 6.58
N LYS A 74 4.38 16.58 6.57
CA LYS A 74 5.02 15.96 5.40
C LYS A 74 4.03 16.00 4.23
N GLU A 75 4.38 16.71 3.16
CA GLU A 75 3.52 16.84 1.96
C GLU A 75 3.51 15.55 1.13
N LEU A 76 4.57 14.74 1.25
CA LEU A 76 4.61 13.35 0.78
C LEU A 76 4.12 12.42 1.90
N VAL A 77 2.80 12.31 2.04
CA VAL A 77 2.16 11.23 2.82
C VAL A 77 1.93 10.04 1.89
N GLY A 78 2.98 9.29 1.58
CA GLY A 78 2.85 8.18 0.64
C GLY A 78 4.00 7.20 0.63
N HIS A 79 3.66 5.94 0.40
CA HIS A 79 4.61 4.95 -0.09
C HIS A 79 4.86 5.19 -1.58
N THR A 80 6.11 5.07 -2.02
CA THR A 80 6.44 5.18 -3.44
C THR A 80 5.86 3.98 -4.22
N PRO A 81 5.60 4.09 -5.53
CA PRO A 81 5.22 2.94 -6.36
C PRO A 81 6.20 1.78 -6.21
N PHE A 82 7.48 2.11 -6.00
CA PHE A 82 8.53 1.15 -5.69
C PHE A 82 8.26 0.36 -4.40
N GLU A 83 7.82 1.01 -3.32
CA GLU A 83 7.48 0.34 -2.06
C GLU A 83 6.24 -0.57 -2.16
N VAL A 84 5.34 -0.30 -3.10
CA VAL A 84 4.21 -1.19 -3.43
C VAL A 84 4.73 -2.44 -4.16
N ILE A 85 5.58 -2.25 -5.17
CA ILE A 85 6.18 -3.38 -5.91
C ILE A 85 6.99 -4.28 -4.97
N VAL A 86 7.81 -3.70 -4.10
CA VAL A 86 8.57 -4.46 -3.09
C VAL A 86 7.62 -5.20 -2.14
N GLY A 87 6.51 -4.57 -1.73
CA GLY A 87 5.47 -5.23 -0.94
C GLY A 87 4.89 -6.45 -1.65
N ALA A 88 4.52 -6.30 -2.93
CA ALA A 88 4.00 -7.41 -3.73
C ALA A 88 4.99 -8.58 -3.84
N PHE A 89 6.27 -8.31 -4.09
CA PHE A 89 7.32 -9.34 -4.10
C PHE A 89 7.45 -10.06 -2.76
N ILE A 90 7.43 -9.32 -1.65
CA ILE A 90 7.42 -9.92 -0.31
C ILE A 90 6.20 -10.83 -0.16
N GLY A 91 5.02 -10.39 -0.61
CA GLY A 91 3.79 -11.18 -0.59
C GLY A 91 3.92 -12.51 -1.34
N VAL A 92 4.45 -12.48 -2.56
CA VAL A 92 4.72 -13.70 -3.35
C VAL A 92 5.66 -14.65 -2.62
N ILE A 93 6.77 -14.14 -2.08
CA ILE A 93 7.76 -14.96 -1.35
C ILE A 93 7.12 -15.56 -0.09
N THR A 94 6.35 -14.78 0.67
CA THR A 94 5.67 -15.29 1.87
C THR A 94 4.64 -16.37 1.55
N ALA A 95 3.88 -16.20 0.47
CA ALA A 95 2.93 -17.21 0.02
C ALA A 95 3.63 -18.47 -0.46
N TRP A 96 4.77 -18.33 -1.15
CA TRP A 96 5.60 -19.46 -1.57
C TRP A 96 6.14 -20.24 -0.38
N ILE A 97 6.66 -19.58 0.66
CA ILE A 97 7.12 -20.23 1.91
C ILE A 97 5.94 -20.93 2.62
N LEU A 98 4.79 -20.26 2.72
CA LEU A 98 3.61 -20.84 3.38
C LEU A 98 3.08 -22.09 2.65
N CYS A 99 3.12 -22.07 1.30
CA CYS A 99 2.67 -23.18 0.49
C CYS A 99 3.76 -24.24 0.27
N SER A 100 5.05 -23.95 0.47
CA SER A 100 6.11 -24.94 0.31
C SER A 100 6.01 -26.09 1.32
N ASP A 101 5.51 -25.82 2.52
CA ASP A 101 5.19 -26.87 3.52
C ASP A 101 3.99 -27.76 3.12
N LEU A 102 3.25 -27.38 2.07
CA LEU A 102 2.08 -28.10 1.55
C LEU A 102 2.38 -28.84 0.22
N ILE A 103 3.52 -28.52 -0.41
CA ILE A 103 3.93 -29.03 -1.73
C ILE A 103 4.89 -30.23 -1.59
N PHE A 104 5.42 -30.49 -0.39
CA PHE A 104 6.18 -31.68 -0.01
C PHE A 104 5.40 -32.53 1.01
#